data_AF-A0A6M5YCD0-F1
#
_entry.id   AF-A0A6M5YCD0-F1
#
_cell.length_a   1.000
_cell.length_b   1.000
_cell.length_c   1.000
_cell.angle_alpha   90.00
_cell.angle_beta   90.00
_cell.angle_gamma   90.00
#
_symmetry.space_group_name_H-M   'P 1'
#
loop_
_entity.id
_entity.type
_entity.pdbx_description
1 polymer ?
#
loop_
_entity_poly.entity_id
_entity_poly.type
_entity_poly.pdbx_seq_one_letter_code
_entity_poly.pdbx_strand_id
1 'polypeptide(L)'
;MAKDKPYGSTTLTREDPAQKTTSATPAASSAKPAPVRSSVADSEPNRRTNSREVALPFGRKNYTLMLIGIGVILAGFFIMSLDKEEFGFGFLGLTLGPIVVMSGFILEFFAILARPKA
;
A
#
# COMPACT_ATOMS: atom_id res chain seq x y z
N MET A 1 10.49 3.25 54.14
CA MET A 1 9.08 3.33 53.70
C MET A 1 8.89 2.43 52.49
N ALA A 2 8.24 1.27 52.69
CA ALA A 2 7.79 0.40 51.60
C ALA A 2 6.60 1.05 50.86
N LYS A 3 6.61 0.99 49.53
CA LYS A 3 5.43 1.26 48.69
C LYS A 3 5.36 0.18 47.62
N ASP A 4 4.97 -1.00 48.07
CA ASP A 4 4.33 -1.99 47.23
C ASP A 4 2.84 -1.68 47.30
N LYS A 5 2.20 -1.46 46.16
CA LYS A 5 0.74 -1.57 46.10
C LYS A 5 0.31 -2.25 44.81
N PRO A 6 -0.19 -3.50 44.90
CA PRO A 6 -0.80 -4.21 43.79
C PRO A 6 -2.27 -3.81 43.67
N TYR A 7 -2.70 -3.53 42.45
CA TYR A 7 -4.10 -3.48 42.03
C TYR A 7 -4.09 -4.10 40.63
N GLY A 8 -4.84 -5.13 40.27
CA GLY A 8 -5.98 -5.79 40.90
C GLY A 8 -6.70 -6.44 39.73
N SER A 9 -6.59 -7.76 39.59
CA SER A 9 -7.21 -8.54 38.52
C SER A 9 -8.72 -8.61 38.76
N THR A 10 -9.54 -8.26 37.76
CA THR A 10 -10.97 -8.61 37.74
C THR A 10 -11.28 -9.51 36.55
N THR A 11 -11.17 -10.80 36.86
CA THR A 11 -11.96 -11.96 36.49
C THR A 11 -13.28 -11.71 35.72
N LEU A 12 -13.43 -12.47 34.62
CA LEU A 12 -14.62 -13.14 34.08
C LEU A 12 -16.00 -12.75 34.65
N THR A 13 -16.88 -12.22 33.79
CA THR A 13 -18.30 -12.60 33.75
C THR A 13 -18.82 -12.54 32.32
N ARG A 14 -18.89 -13.72 31.69
CA ARG A 14 -19.88 -14.07 30.67
C ARG A 14 -21.18 -14.38 31.42
N GLU A 15 -22.29 -13.76 31.02
CA GLU A 15 -23.74 -14.08 31.18
C GLU A 15 -24.43 -12.78 30.67
N ASP A 16 -25.44 -12.71 29.80
CA ASP A 16 -26.68 -13.49 29.74
C ASP A 16 -27.37 -13.27 28.37
N PRO A 17 -27.90 -14.31 27.70
CA PRO A 17 -28.66 -14.22 26.46
C PRO A 17 -30.17 -14.05 26.72
N ALA A 18 -30.73 -12.89 26.37
CA ALA A 18 -32.17 -12.65 26.43
C ALA A 18 -32.90 -13.23 25.19
N GLN A 19 -33.36 -14.47 25.37
CA GLN A 19 -34.62 -15.08 24.92
C GLN A 19 -35.44 -14.43 23.79
N LYS A 20 -35.77 -15.26 22.78
CA LYS A 20 -37.13 -15.33 22.23
C LYS A 20 -37.54 -16.80 22.06
N THR A 21 -38.45 -17.23 22.94
CA THR A 21 -39.39 -18.37 22.85
C THR A 21 -40.13 -18.33 21.49
N THR A 22 -40.60 -19.38 20.81
CA THR A 22 -41.19 -20.72 21.10
C THR A 22 -41.31 -21.39 19.70
N SER A 23 -41.13 -22.69 19.47
CA SER A 23 -42.18 -23.74 19.56
C SER A 23 -41.79 -24.97 18.70
N ALA A 24 -42.19 -26.16 19.19
CA ALA A 24 -42.55 -27.41 18.48
C ALA A 24 -41.48 -28.37 17.89
N THR A 25 -41.34 -29.48 18.63
CA THR A 25 -41.10 -30.91 18.32
C THR A 25 -41.38 -31.42 16.87
N PRO A 26 -40.71 -32.50 16.42
CA PRO A 26 -40.54 -32.87 15.01
C PRO A 26 -41.65 -33.79 14.50
N ALA A 27 -42.00 -33.64 13.21
CA ALA A 27 -42.87 -34.58 12.51
C ALA A 27 -42.32 -34.84 11.10
N ALA A 28 -41.76 -36.03 10.92
CA ALA A 28 -41.63 -36.68 9.63
C ALA A 28 -43.02 -37.09 9.13
N SER A 29 -43.30 -36.97 7.83
CA SER A 29 -44.00 -37.99 7.01
C SER A 29 -44.57 -37.43 5.69
N SER A 30 -44.38 -38.24 4.62
CA SER A 30 -45.17 -38.34 3.37
C SER A 30 -45.01 -37.23 2.32
N ALA A 31 -45.01 -37.45 1.00
CA ALA A 31 -44.83 -38.59 0.10
C ALA A 31 -44.76 -38.02 -1.36
N LYS A 32 -43.84 -38.54 -2.20
CA LYS A 32 -43.80 -38.80 -3.68
C LYS A 32 -44.90 -38.22 -4.63
N PRO A 33 -44.72 -37.96 -5.98
CA PRO A 33 -43.62 -38.22 -6.96
C PRO A 33 -43.19 -37.02 -7.89
N ALA A 34 -42.14 -37.23 -8.72
CA ALA A 34 -41.66 -36.38 -9.85
C ALA A 34 -42.66 -36.27 -11.03
N PRO A 35 -42.47 -35.51 -12.14
CA PRO A 35 -41.33 -34.70 -12.65
C PRO A 35 -41.72 -33.26 -13.15
N VAL A 36 -40.77 -32.41 -13.60
CA VAL A 36 -40.89 -31.35 -14.66
C VAL A 36 -39.71 -30.34 -14.57
N ARG A 37 -38.82 -30.42 -15.57
CA ARG A 37 -38.30 -29.32 -16.41
C ARG A 37 -37.84 -27.98 -15.78
N SER A 38 -36.51 -27.79 -15.84
CA SER A 38 -35.76 -26.55 -16.16
C SER A 38 -35.72 -25.34 -15.19
N SER A 39 -34.53 -24.71 -15.22
CA SER A 39 -34.17 -23.33 -14.81
C SER A 39 -34.03 -23.01 -13.31
N VAL A 40 -32.84 -23.25 -12.76
CA VAL A 40 -32.23 -22.45 -11.67
C VAL A 40 -30.71 -22.50 -11.91
N ALA A 41 -30.17 -21.50 -12.59
CA ALA A 41 -29.41 -20.41 -11.99
C ALA A 41 -27.92 -20.76 -11.81
N ASP A 42 -27.10 -20.01 -12.54
CA ASP A 42 -25.95 -19.31 -12.00
C ASP A 42 -24.97 -20.17 -11.19
N SER A 43 -24.05 -20.81 -11.91
CA SER A 43 -22.75 -21.18 -11.35
C SER A 43 -21.66 -20.43 -12.11
N GLU A 44 -21.74 -19.11 -12.14
CA GLU A 44 -20.52 -18.30 -12.08
C GLU A 44 -20.30 -17.95 -10.60
N PRO A 45 -19.04 -18.05 -10.15
CA PRO A 45 -18.32 -16.79 -10.14
C PRO A 45 -17.02 -16.97 -10.88
N ASN A 46 -16.96 -16.34 -12.06
CA ASN A 46 -15.83 -15.57 -12.53
C ASN A 46 -14.87 -15.28 -11.37
N ARG A 47 -13.79 -16.06 -11.30
CA ARG A 47 -12.71 -15.93 -10.34
C ARG A 47 -12.10 -14.55 -10.61
N ARG A 48 -12.66 -13.52 -9.97
CA ARG A 48 -12.06 -12.20 -9.88
C ARG A 48 -10.63 -12.47 -9.44
N THR A 49 -9.71 -12.33 -10.39
CA THR A 49 -8.31 -12.11 -10.10
C THR A 49 -8.29 -10.81 -9.32
N ASN A 50 -8.47 -10.94 -8.01
CA ASN A 50 -8.18 -9.92 -7.02
C ASN A 50 -6.66 -9.76 -7.05
N SER A 51 -6.14 -9.27 -8.16
CA SER A 51 -4.90 -8.53 -8.20
C SER A 51 -5.16 -7.38 -7.26
N ARG A 52 -4.69 -7.52 -6.03
CA ARG A 52 -4.59 -6.39 -5.12
C ARG A 52 -3.77 -5.37 -5.87
N GLU A 53 -4.43 -4.41 -6.51
CA GLU A 53 -3.76 -3.25 -7.08
C GLU A 53 -3.06 -2.61 -5.89
N VAL A 54 -1.76 -2.83 -5.82
CA VAL A 54 -0.90 -2.06 -4.94
C VAL A 54 -1.03 -0.64 -5.46
N ALA A 55 -1.86 0.16 -4.81
CA ALA A 55 -2.03 1.56 -5.10
C ALA A 55 -0.68 2.23 -4.80
N LEU A 56 0.14 2.37 -5.83
CA LEU A 56 1.41 3.07 -5.75
C LEU A 56 1.11 4.55 -5.51
N PRO A 57 1.90 5.25 -4.68
CA PRO A 57 1.68 6.66 -4.37
C PRO A 57 1.79 7.57 -5.60
N PHE A 58 2.45 7.11 -6.66
CA PHE A 58 2.65 7.85 -7.91
C PHE A 58 2.35 6.98 -9.14
N GLY A 59 1.99 7.63 -10.25
CA GLY A 59 1.80 6.97 -11.55
C GLY A 59 3.13 6.60 -12.21
N ARG A 60 3.09 5.69 -13.20
CA ARG A 60 4.28 5.20 -13.93
C ARG A 60 5.15 6.34 -14.49
N LYS A 61 4.52 7.38 -15.05
CA LYS A 61 5.21 8.54 -15.62
C LYS A 61 6.03 9.31 -14.58
N ASN A 62 5.51 9.46 -13.36
CA ASN A 62 6.20 10.15 -12.27
C ASN A 62 7.43 9.36 -11.80
N TYR A 63 7.31 8.03 -11.73
CA TYR A 63 8.46 7.17 -11.45
C TYR A 63 9.56 7.31 -12.50
N THR A 64 9.20 7.43 -13.79
CA THR A 64 10.20 7.70 -14.84
C THR A 64 10.90 9.04 -14.61
N LEU A 65 10.16 10.09 -14.24
CA LEU A 65 10.75 11.40 -13.94
C LEU A 65 11.67 11.36 -12.72
N MET A 66 11.32 10.62 -11.67
CA MET A 66 12.19 10.44 -10.50
C MET A 66 13.48 9.69 -10.87
N LEU A 67 13.38 8.64 -11.70
CA LEU A 67 14.57 7.92 -12.15
C LEU A 67 15.52 8.82 -12.95
N ILE A 68 14.96 9.72 -13.76
CA ILE A 68 15.72 10.74 -14.48
C ILE A 68 16.36 11.72 -13.48
N GLY A 69 15.61 12.21 -12.50
CA GLY A 69 16.11 13.11 -11.45
C GLY A 69 17.30 12.53 -10.71
N ILE A 70 17.19 11.28 -10.25
CA ILE A 70 18.29 10.51 -9.64
C ILE A 70 19.47 10.40 -10.61
N GLY A 71 19.23 10.09 -11.88
CA GLY A 71 20.26 10.02 -12.91
C GLY A 71 21.03 11.33 -13.07
N VAL A 72 20.34 12.47 -13.04
CA VAL A 72 20.95 13.81 -13.11
C VAL A 72 21.78 14.11 -11.86
N ILE A 73 21.28 13.76 -10.67
CA ILE A 73 22.03 13.93 -9.42
C ILE A 73 23.34 13.13 -9.47
N LEU A 74 23.26 11.85 -9.88
CA LEU A 74 24.44 11.00 -10.04
C LEU A 74 25.41 11.56 -11.08
N ALA A 75 24.90 12.09 -12.20
CA ALA A 75 25.73 12.75 -13.20
C ALA A 75 26.45 13.99 -12.62
N GLY A 76 25.81 14.77 -11.76
CA GLY A 76 26.44 15.91 -11.08
C GLY A 76 27.58 15.49 -10.16
N PHE A 77 27.39 14.43 -9.36
CA PHE A 77 28.47 13.86 -8.55
C PHE A 77 29.58 13.23 -9.41
N PHE A 78 29.22 12.62 -10.53
CA PHE A 78 30.19 12.07 -11.47
C PHE A 78 31.05 13.16 -12.11
N ILE A 79 30.46 14.31 -12.46
CA ILE A 79 31.20 15.48 -12.95
C ILE A 79 32.20 15.98 -11.91
N MET A 80 31.81 16.06 -10.62
CA MET A 80 32.76 16.40 -9.55
C MET A 80 33.91 15.40 -9.47
N SER A 81 33.61 14.11 -9.62
CA SER A 81 34.61 13.05 -9.55
C SER A 81 35.57 13.03 -10.74
N LEU A 82 35.19 13.64 -11.88
CA LEU A 82 36.04 13.76 -13.07
C LEU A 82 36.97 14.97 -13.02
N ASP A 83 36.80 15.86 -12.04
CA ASP A 83 37.64 17.03 -11.89
C ASP A 83 39.09 16.61 -11.60
N LYS A 84 40.04 17.25 -12.30
CA LYS A 84 41.46 16.88 -12.23
C LYS A 84 42.25 17.69 -11.19
N GLU A 85 41.65 18.74 -10.65
CA GLU A 85 42.25 19.54 -9.59
C GLU A 85 42.28 18.76 -8.27
N GLU A 86 43.29 19.02 -7.43
CA GLU A 86 43.37 18.39 -6.11
C GLU A 86 42.10 18.65 -5.31
N PHE A 87 41.53 17.59 -4.71
CA PHE A 87 40.26 17.61 -3.97
C PHE A 87 39.02 18.08 -4.77
N GLY A 88 39.11 18.19 -6.10
CA GLY A 88 37.99 18.69 -6.91
C GLY A 88 37.72 20.19 -6.71
N PHE A 89 38.75 20.97 -6.37
CA PHE A 89 38.67 22.43 -6.29
C PHE A 89 38.63 23.14 -7.65
N GLY A 90 38.54 22.38 -8.74
CA GLY A 90 38.35 22.94 -10.07
C GLY A 90 36.95 23.48 -10.24
N PHE A 91 36.75 24.19 -11.35
CA PHE A 91 35.45 24.76 -11.69
C PHE A 91 34.37 23.67 -11.83
N LEU A 92 34.74 22.49 -12.34
CA LEU A 92 33.80 21.39 -12.55
C LEU A 92 33.29 20.83 -11.21
N GLY A 93 34.16 20.68 -10.21
CA GLY A 93 33.81 20.19 -8.89
C GLY A 93 33.16 21.25 -7.99
N LEU A 94 33.67 22.48 -7.99
CA LEU A 94 33.23 23.52 -7.05
C LEU A 94 31.95 24.25 -7.50
N THR A 95 31.72 24.42 -8.81
CA THR A 95 30.58 25.19 -9.32
C THR A 95 29.64 24.33 -10.16
N LEU A 96 30.14 23.66 -11.20
CA LEU A 96 29.28 22.96 -12.15
C LEU A 96 28.58 21.75 -11.50
N GLY A 97 29.33 20.93 -10.77
CA GLY A 97 28.82 19.77 -10.05
C GLY A 97 27.65 20.14 -9.13
N PRO A 98 27.82 21.08 -8.18
CA PRO A 98 26.74 21.47 -7.27
C PRO A 98 25.52 22.04 -8.00
N ILE A 99 25.73 22.80 -9.07
CA ILE A 99 24.63 23.35 -9.88
C ILE A 99 23.83 22.23 -10.56
N VAL A 100 24.51 21.22 -11.12
CA VAL A 100 23.86 20.06 -11.74
C VAL A 100 23.10 19.24 -10.69
N VAL A 101 23.71 18.98 -9.53
CA VAL A 101 23.06 18.27 -8.41
C VAL A 101 21.81 19.02 -7.94
N MET A 102 21.90 20.34 -7.76
CA MET A 102 20.77 21.19 -7.38
C MET A 102 19.64 21.13 -8.42
N SER A 103 19.99 21.16 -9.70
CA SER A 103 19.01 21.02 -10.80
C SER A 103 18.33 19.65 -10.76
N GLY A 104 19.08 18.59 -10.46
CA GLY A 104 18.55 17.24 -10.27
C GLY A 104 17.56 17.16 -9.10
N PHE A 105 17.84 17.81 -7.97
CA PHE A 105 16.89 17.90 -6.86
C PHE A 105 15.62 18.66 -7.24
N ILE A 106 15.72 19.75 -8.01
CA ILE A 106 14.54 20.48 -8.51
C ILE A 106 13.69 19.57 -9.40
N LEU A 107 14.30 18.76 -10.26
CA LEU A 107 13.59 17.77 -11.06
C LEU A 107 12.89 16.72 -10.19
N GLU A 108 13.52 16.29 -9.11
CA GLU A 108 12.92 15.34 -8.16
C GLU A 108 11.70 15.94 -7.46
N PHE A 109 11.81 17.19 -6.98
CA PHE A 109 10.67 17.92 -6.41
C PHE A 109 9.55 18.07 -7.44
N PHE A 110 9.88 18.40 -8.68
CA PHE A 110 8.90 18.49 -9.76
C PHE A 110 8.26 17.12 -10.04
N ALA A 111 9.03 16.03 -10.06
CA ALA A 111 8.52 14.68 -10.31
C ALA A 111 7.55 14.21 -9.22
N ILE A 112 7.79 14.58 -7.97
CA ILE A 112 6.92 14.27 -6.82
C ILE A 112 5.65 15.13 -6.85
N LEU A 113 5.78 16.43 -7.15
CA LEU A 113 4.67 17.38 -7.16
C LEU A 113 3.81 17.30 -8.43
N ALA A 114 4.38 16.79 -9.53
CA ALA A 114 3.67 16.63 -10.79
C ALA A 114 2.46 15.72 -10.57
N ARG A 115 1.26 16.29 -10.61
CA ARG A 115 0.04 15.48 -10.56
C ARG A 115 0.01 14.59 -11.82
N PRO A 116 -0.24 13.28 -11.69
CA PRO A 116 -0.50 12.46 -12.85
C PRO A 116 -1.72 13.07 -13.55
N LYS A 117 -1.53 13.55 -14.79
CA LYS A 117 -2.66 13.92 -15.64
C LYS A 117 -3.44 12.62 -15.89
N ALA A 118 -4.57 12.50 -15.19
CA ALA A 118 -5.54 11.43 -15.37
C ALA A 118 -6.07 11.44 -16.81
#